data_AF-A0A940NRH0-F1
#
_entry.id   AF-A0A940NRH0-F1
#
_cell.length_a   1.000
_cell.length_b   1.000
_cell.length_c   1.000
_cell.angle_alpha   90.00
_cell.angle_beta   90.00
_cell.angle_gamma   90.00
#
_symmetry.space_group_name_H-M   'P 1'
#
loop_
_entity.id
_entity.type
_entity.pdbx_description
1 polymer ?
#
loop_
_entity_poly.entity_id
_entity_poly.type
_entity_poly.pdbx_seq_one_letter_code
_entity_poly.pdbx_strand_id
1 'polypeptide(L)' 'MLKPITLLKKGENYYEFVVAVARKARKIADEAEAEKLPLEGKPVTLALEMYADGTEKFVSEHPSRF' A
#
# COMPACT_ATOMS: atom_id res chain seq x y z
N MET A 1 14.23 5.22 -2.72
CA MET A 1 14.27 4.31 -1.55
C MET A 1 12.85 4.09 -1.06
N LEU A 2 12.53 2.90 -0.55
CA LEU A 2 11.26 2.67 0.16
C LEU A 2 11.28 3.52 1.44
N LYS A 3 10.26 4.36 1.67
CA LYS A 3 10.11 5.10 2.93
C LYS A 3 9.91 4.09 4.07
N PRO A 4 10.44 4.34 5.28
CA PRO A 4 10.29 3.42 6.39
C PRO A 4 8.80 3.21 6.75
N ILE A 5 8.49 2.01 7.25
CA ILE A 5 7.16 1.48 7.62
C ILE A 5 6.52 2.24 8.83
N THR A 6 6.87 3.50 9.07
CA THR A 6 6.28 4.34 10.13
C THR A 6 4.80 4.70 9.89
N LEU A 7 4.16 4.05 8.91
CA LEU A 7 2.74 4.22 8.56
C LEU A 7 1.81 3.49 9.52
N LEU A 8 2.30 2.45 10.19
CA LEU A 8 1.46 1.65 11.08
C LEU A 8 1.45 2.22 12.50
N LYS A 9 0.25 2.34 13.05
CA LYS A 9 0.02 2.69 14.45
C LYS A 9 0.30 1.48 15.33
N LYS A 10 0.60 1.75 16.60
CA LYS A 10 0.80 0.70 17.61
C LYS A 10 -0.46 -0.18 17.68
N GLY A 11 -0.28 -1.50 17.50
CA GLY A 11 -1.35 -2.49 17.52
C GLY A 11 -1.90 -2.86 16.14
N GLU A 12 -1.50 -2.18 15.06
CA GLU A 12 -1.87 -2.58 13.70
C GLU A 12 -1.02 -3.75 13.19
N ASN A 13 -1.62 -4.62 12.38
CA ASN A 13 -0.96 -5.83 11.90
C ASN A 13 -0.10 -5.57 10.66
N TYR A 14 1.21 -5.70 10.83
CA TYR A 14 2.21 -5.52 9.78
C TYR A 14 1.99 -6.42 8.56
N TYR A 15 1.58 -7.67 8.75
CA TYR A 15 1.38 -8.59 7.63
C TYR A 15 0.15 -8.23 6.80
N GLU A 16 -0.94 -7.84 7.46
CA GLU A 16 -2.13 -7.33 6.77
C GLU A 16 -1.81 -6.07 5.98
N PHE A 17 -0.98 -5.19 6.52
CA PHE A 17 -0.54 -4.00 5.81
C PHE A 17 0.27 -4.34 4.56
N VAL A 18 1.21 -5.26 4.65
CA VAL A 18 1.98 -5.73 3.48
C VAL A 18 1.05 -6.33 2.42
N VAL A 19 0.05 -7.11 2.82
CA VAL A 19 -0.96 -7.67 1.90
C VAL A 19 -1.79 -6.56 1.26
N ALA A 20 -2.22 -5.55 2.03
CA ALA A 20 -2.96 -4.41 1.52
C ALA A 20 -2.15 -3.62 0.48
N VAL A 21 -0.88 -3.31 0.77
CA VAL A 21 0.05 -2.67 -0.16
C VAL A 21 0.22 -3.50 -1.44
N ALA A 22 0.41 -4.81 -1.33
CA ALA A 22 0.58 -5.68 -2.50
C ALA A 22 -0.68 -5.74 -3.37
N ARG A 23 -1.87 -5.80 -2.76
CA ARG A 23 -3.16 -5.76 -3.48
C ARG A 23 -3.34 -4.42 -4.21
N LYS A 24 -3.04 -3.31 -3.54
CA LYS A 24 -3.14 -1.98 -4.14
C LYS A 24 -2.15 -1.80 -5.29
N ALA A 25 -0.91 -2.28 -5.12
CA ALA A 25 0.10 -2.23 -6.17
C ALA A 25 -0.31 -3.00 -7.43
N ARG A 26 -0.92 -4.19 -7.28
CA ARG A 26 -1.46 -4.94 -8.44
C ARG A 26 -2.56 -4.14 -9.14
N LYS A 27 -3.51 -3.60 -8.37
CA LYS A 27 -4.58 -2.77 -8.93
C LYS A 27 -4.04 -1.58 -9.74
N ILE A 28 -3.04 -0.86 -9.22
CA ILE A 28 -2.39 0.25 -9.93
C ILE A 28 -1.78 -0.22 -11.26
N ALA A 29 -1.10 -1.37 -11.26
CA ALA A 29 -0.49 -1.93 -12.46
C ALA A 29 -1.56 -2.36 -13.49
N ASP A 30 -2.60 -3.06 -13.04
CA ASP A 30 -3.68 -3.56 -13.87
C ASP A 30 -4.46 -2.40 -14.53
N GLU A 31 -4.75 -1.33 -13.77
CA GLU A 31 -5.42 -0.12 -14.28
C GLU A 31 -4.55 0.61 -15.32
N ALA A 32 -3.26 0.80 -15.05
CA ALA A 32 -2.34 1.45 -15.98
C ALA A 32 -2.17 0.64 -17.29
N GLU A 33 -2.11 -0.69 -17.20
CA GLU A 33 -2.05 -1.56 -18.37
C GLU A 33 -3.34 -1.49 -19.19
N ALA A 34 -4.51 -1.56 -18.54
CA ALA A 34 -5.81 -1.46 -19.20
C ALA A 34 -6.01 -0.13 -19.93
N GLU A 35 -5.57 0.98 -19.32
CA GLU A 35 -5.67 2.33 -19.88
C GLU A 35 -4.49 2.69 -20.81
N LYS A 36 -3.49 1.82 -20.94
CA LYS A 36 -2.23 2.05 -21.66
C LYS A 36 -1.50 3.32 -21.20
N LEU A 37 -1.59 3.62 -19.90
CA LEU A 37 -0.94 4.77 -19.29
C LEU A 37 0.44 4.39 -18.75
N PRO A 38 1.48 5.20 -18.99
CA PRO A 38 2.76 5.00 -18.34
C PRO A 38 2.66 5.34 -16.85
N LEU A 39 3.23 4.49 -16.00
CA LEU A 39 3.38 4.78 -14.57
C LEU A 39 4.63 5.61 -14.31
N GLU A 40 4.50 6.68 -13.53
CA GLU A 40 5.62 7.53 -13.11
C GLU A 40 6.50 6.89 -12.02
N GLY A 41 6.06 5.75 -11.46
CA GLY A 41 6.76 5.05 -10.40
C GLY A 41 6.41 3.57 -10.32
N LYS A 42 7.19 2.81 -9.53
CA LYS A 42 6.87 1.39 -9.28
C LYS A 42 5.52 1.31 -8.54
N PRO A 43 4.60 0.41 -8.93
CA PRO A 43 3.27 0.32 -8.32
C PRO A 43 3.30 0.16 -6.79
N VAL A 44 4.28 -0.57 -6.26
CA VAL A 44 4.47 -0.76 -4.81
C VAL A 44 4.85 0.55 -4.12
N THR A 45 5.68 1.38 -4.75
CA THR A 45 6.04 2.69 -4.22
C THR A 45 4.82 3.61 -4.20
N LEU A 46 4.07 3.67 -5.29
CA LEU A 46 2.85 4.48 -5.40
C LEU A 46 1.82 4.06 -4.35
N ALA A 47 1.60 2.76 -4.18
CA ALA A 47 0.70 2.25 -3.14
C ALA A 47 1.13 2.69 -1.73
N LEU A 48 2.43 2.58 -1.40
CA LEU A 48 2.94 3.04 -0.10
C LEU A 48 2.74 4.55 0.10
N GLU A 49 2.92 5.35 -0.95
CA GLU A 49 2.70 6.80 -0.89
C GLU A 49 1.23 7.14 -0.64
N MET A 50 0.30 6.44 -1.30
CA MET A 50 -1.14 6.62 -1.06
C MET A 50 -1.56 6.29 0.38
N TYR A 51 -0.94 5.28 1.00
CA TYR A 51 -1.17 5.01 2.42
C TYR A 51 -0.49 6.05 3.33
N ALA A 52 0.63 6.61 2.90
CA ALA A 52 1.39 7.61 3.66
C ALA A 52 0.74 9.00 3.68
N ASP A 53 0.16 9.42 2.56
CA ASP A 53 -0.52 10.71 2.44
C ASP A 53 -2.00 10.66 2.86
N GLY A 54 -2.55 9.46 3.06
CA GLY A 54 -3.92 9.22 3.51
C GLY A 54 -4.96 9.15 2.39
N THR A 55 -4.53 9.15 1.13
CA THR A 55 -5.41 8.92 -0.05
C THR A 55 -6.00 7.51 -0.04
N GLU A 56 -5.26 6.54 0.49
CA GLU A 56 -5.74 5.18 0.74
C GLU A 56 -5.73 4.88 2.23
N LYS A 57 -6.80 4.24 2.74
CA LYS A 57 -6.94 3.90 4.16
C LYS A 57 -6.63 2.43 4.39
N PHE A 58 -5.80 2.17 5.39
CA PHE A 58 -5.60 0.82 5.90
C PHE A 58 -6.46 0.62 7.16
N VAL A 59 -7.19 -0.49 7.19
CA VAL A 59 -7.93 -0.95 8.36
C VAL A 59 -7.53 -2.40 8.60
N SER A 60 -6.95 -2.66 9.76
CA SER A 60 -6.58 -4.00 10.18
C SER A 60 -7.83 -4.70 10.74
N GLU A 61 -8.14 -5.89 10.20
CA GLU A 61 -9.25 -6.72 10.71
C GLU A 61 -8.78 -7.55 11.91
N HIS A 62 -7.51 -7.96 11.90
CA HIS A 62 -6.91 -8.77 12.95
C HIS A 62 -5.80 -7.96 13.64
N PRO A 63 -6.08 -7.31 14.79
CA PRO A 63 -5.08 -6.52 15.50
C PRO A 63 -3.83 -7.34 15.82
N SER A 64 -2.67 -6.68 15.85
CA SER A 64 -1.40 -7.33 16.20
C SER A 64 -1.54 -8.02 17.56
N ARG A 65 -1.23 -9.32 17.59
CA ARG A 65 -1.14 -10.10 18.84
C ARG A 65 0.21 -9.94 19.54
N PHE A 66 1.08 -9.10 18.99
CA PHE A 66 2.42 -8.80 19.48
C PHE A 66 2.56 -7.31 19.77
#